data_AF-A0A7V2ELW2-F1
#
_entry.id   AF-A0A7V2ELW2-F1
#
_cell.length_a   1.000
_cell.length_b   1.000
_cell.length_c   1.000
_cell.angle_alpha   90.00
_cell.angle_beta   90.00
_cell.angle_gamma   90.00
#
_symmetry.space_group_name_H-M   'P 1'
#
loop_
_entity.id
_entity.type
_entity.pdbx_description
1 polymer ?
#
loop_
_entity_poly.entity_id
_entity_poly.type
_entity_poly.pdbx_seq_one_letter_code
_entity_poly.pdbx_strand_id
1 'polypeptide(L)'
;MLRKKKSKIPRQKKYRQRIAPKTKGRLFDITLIVLSVLVVVLLSSTAIRLVRAETKEITPELTVLRVQIANGSGINGAAGKMAEWVEKQSSDILKYDVIDITNFENEAMSQTIVLVRDPMALDKKDMIAEQLGIPESNISMNELKNNFLALDITIVVGRDYEKYESHPELILTEILNGCGIKGAANQFAMHLTQLSDESMTFEIVKTENFSNFNVNESMIIVKTDKAEGISARLARKLDIKKDNIIDDRSGKEAPQSDLTIVVGHDWGKRLTASN
;
A
#
# COMPACT_ATOMS: atom_id res chain seq x y z
N MET A 1 -61.96 -121.49 -18.47
CA MET A 1 -61.57 -121.10 -17.09
C MET A 1 -61.16 -119.64 -17.06
N LEU A 2 -61.50 -118.93 -15.99
CA LEU A 2 -61.58 -117.48 -15.84
C LEU A 2 -60.28 -116.68 -16.10
N ARG A 3 -60.45 -115.63 -16.90
CA ARG A 3 -59.85 -114.28 -16.83
C ARG A 3 -59.15 -113.94 -15.51
N LYS A 4 -57.98 -113.29 -15.59
CA LYS A 4 -57.75 -111.95 -15.00
C LYS A 4 -56.48 -111.30 -15.55
N LYS A 5 -56.69 -110.17 -16.25
CA LYS A 5 -55.70 -109.14 -16.58
C LYS A 5 -54.95 -108.72 -15.31
N LYS A 6 -53.61 -108.77 -15.34
CA LYS A 6 -52.76 -107.99 -14.42
C LYS A 6 -52.22 -106.78 -15.16
N SER A 7 -52.63 -105.61 -14.67
CA SER A 7 -52.29 -104.27 -15.12
C SER A 7 -50.78 -104.01 -15.00
N LYS A 8 -50.14 -103.63 -16.10
CA LYS A 8 -48.78 -103.10 -16.09
C LYS A 8 -48.84 -101.60 -15.83
N ILE A 9 -48.38 -101.21 -14.64
CA ILE A 9 -48.21 -99.83 -14.20
C ILE A 9 -47.19 -99.15 -15.14
N PRO A 10 -47.48 -97.96 -15.71
CA PRO A 10 -46.54 -97.27 -16.58
C PRO A 10 -45.38 -96.68 -15.77
N ARG A 11 -44.14 -97.03 -16.16
CA ARG A 11 -42.91 -96.46 -15.61
C ARG A 11 -42.83 -94.97 -15.96
N GLN A 12 -42.95 -94.10 -14.95
CA GLN A 12 -42.69 -92.67 -15.08
C GLN A 12 -41.22 -92.44 -15.47
N LYS A 13 -40.99 -91.86 -16.65
CA LYS A 13 -39.67 -91.43 -17.11
C LYS A 13 -39.27 -90.18 -16.32
N LYS A 14 -38.23 -90.31 -15.48
CA LYS A 14 -37.56 -89.19 -14.81
C LYS A 14 -36.96 -88.26 -15.88
N TYR A 15 -37.56 -87.08 -16.06
CA TYR A 15 -36.93 -85.99 -16.79
C TYR A 15 -35.77 -85.45 -15.96
N ARG A 16 -34.53 -85.73 -16.36
CA ARG A 16 -33.34 -85.02 -15.87
C ARG A 16 -33.42 -83.59 -16.40
N GLN A 17 -33.79 -82.62 -15.57
CA GLN A 17 -33.57 -81.22 -15.86
C GLN A 17 -32.06 -80.96 -15.84
N ARG A 18 -31.46 -80.73 -17.01
CA ARG A 18 -30.12 -80.17 -17.11
C ARG A 18 -30.19 -78.72 -16.65
N ILE A 19 -29.64 -78.42 -15.47
CA ILE A 19 -29.36 -77.05 -15.07
C ILE A 19 -28.21 -76.58 -15.98
N ALA A 20 -28.52 -75.71 -16.96
CA ALA A 20 -27.49 -75.05 -17.74
C ALA A 20 -26.69 -74.11 -16.81
N PRO A 21 -25.35 -74.08 -16.91
CA PRO A 21 -24.56 -73.20 -16.06
C PRO A 21 -24.83 -71.73 -16.43
N LYS A 22 -25.40 -70.97 -15.47
CA LYS A 22 -25.53 -69.51 -15.55
C LYS A 22 -24.15 -68.86 -15.35
N THR A 23 -23.36 -68.79 -16.41
CA THR A 23 -22.04 -68.09 -16.40
C THR A 23 -22.08 -66.70 -17.04
N LYS A 24 -23.22 -66.27 -17.60
CA LYS A 24 -23.34 -64.96 -18.26
C LYS A 24 -23.71 -63.78 -17.34
N GLY A 25 -23.99 -64.02 -16.05
CA GLY A 25 -24.35 -62.95 -15.09
C GLY A 25 -23.13 -62.21 -14.51
N ARG A 26 -22.08 -62.93 -14.14
CA ARG A 26 -20.94 -62.35 -13.39
C ARG A 26 -20.14 -61.31 -14.18
N LEU A 27 -19.97 -61.50 -15.49
CA LEU A 27 -19.27 -60.51 -16.33
C LEU A 27 -20.08 -59.21 -16.45
N PHE A 28 -21.41 -59.32 -16.55
CA PHE A 28 -22.28 -58.15 -16.60
C PHE A 28 -22.25 -57.39 -15.27
N ASP A 29 -22.29 -58.11 -14.14
CA ASP A 29 -22.21 -57.53 -12.80
C ASP A 29 -20.87 -56.81 -12.58
N ILE A 30 -19.75 -57.42 -12.99
CA ILE A 30 -18.42 -56.79 -12.91
C ILE A 30 -18.35 -55.55 -13.80
N THR A 31 -18.88 -55.63 -15.02
CA THR A 31 -18.89 -54.49 -15.96
C THR A 31 -19.70 -53.32 -15.40
N LEU A 32 -20.84 -53.61 -14.76
CA LEU A 32 -21.69 -52.61 -14.12
C LEU A 32 -20.97 -51.91 -12.95
N ILE A 33 -20.24 -52.68 -12.13
CA ILE A 33 -19.45 -52.14 -11.00
C ILE A 33 -18.30 -51.27 -11.52
N VAL A 34 -17.59 -51.70 -12.56
CA VAL A 34 -16.51 -50.89 -13.14
C VAL A 34 -17.06 -49.59 -13.73
N LEU A 35 -18.19 -49.65 -14.42
CA LEU A 35 -18.84 -48.46 -14.99
C LEU A 35 -19.31 -47.49 -13.90
N SER A 36 -19.87 -47.98 -12.80
CA SER A 36 -20.33 -47.13 -11.70
C SER A 36 -19.16 -46.41 -11.01
N VAL A 37 -18.05 -47.13 -10.76
CA VAL A 37 -16.82 -46.53 -10.21
C VAL A 37 -16.27 -45.47 -11.16
N LEU A 38 -16.24 -45.74 -12.47
CA LEU A 38 -15.79 -44.77 -13.46
C LEU A 38 -16.63 -43.48 -13.43
N VAL A 39 -17.96 -43.61 -13.36
CA VAL A 39 -18.86 -42.45 -13.26
C VAL A 39 -18.59 -41.65 -11.99
N VAL A 40 -18.43 -42.32 -10.84
CA VAL A 40 -18.10 -41.65 -9.58
C VAL A 40 -16.77 -40.92 -9.67
N VAL A 41 -15.74 -41.52 -10.25
CA VAL A 41 -14.42 -40.87 -10.44
C VAL A 41 -14.54 -39.64 -11.34
N LEU A 42 -15.30 -39.74 -12.44
CA LEU A 42 -15.51 -38.60 -13.35
C LEU A 42 -16.29 -37.47 -12.68
N LEU A 43 -17.37 -37.77 -11.95
CA LEU A 43 -18.14 -36.78 -11.20
C LEU A 43 -17.32 -36.15 -10.07
N SER A 44 -16.49 -36.94 -9.39
CA SER A 44 -15.58 -36.44 -8.35
C SER A 44 -14.53 -35.53 -8.97
N SER A 45 -13.98 -35.89 -10.13
CA SER A 45 -12.99 -35.08 -10.83
C SER A 45 -13.58 -33.77 -11.34
N THR A 46 -14.81 -33.75 -11.84
CA THR A 46 -15.47 -32.51 -12.26
C THR A 46 -15.84 -31.65 -11.08
N ALA A 47 -16.34 -32.23 -9.98
CA ALA A 47 -16.62 -31.51 -8.74
C ALA A 47 -15.34 -30.90 -8.14
N ILE A 48 -14.23 -31.65 -8.11
CA ILE A 48 -12.93 -31.14 -7.65
C ILE A 48 -12.43 -30.04 -8.58
N ARG A 49 -12.61 -30.14 -9.91
CA ARG A 49 -12.28 -29.05 -10.84
C ARG A 49 -13.17 -27.82 -10.67
N LEU A 50 -14.43 -27.99 -10.27
CA LEU A 50 -15.36 -26.89 -10.00
C LEU A 50 -15.03 -26.18 -8.68
N VAL A 51 -14.66 -26.95 -7.65
CA VAL A 51 -14.24 -26.42 -6.34
C VAL A 51 -12.82 -25.84 -6.39
N ARG A 52 -11.94 -26.40 -7.23
CA ARG A 52 -10.59 -25.89 -7.53
C ARG A 52 -10.56 -24.98 -8.76
N ALA A 53 -11.71 -24.52 -9.27
CA ALA A 53 -11.76 -23.48 -10.28
C ALA A 53 -11.30 -22.18 -9.61
N GLU A 54 -9.97 -22.10 -9.48
CA GLU A 54 -9.12 -20.95 -9.32
C GLU A 54 -9.81 -19.74 -8.70
N THR A 55 -9.68 -19.60 -7.37
CA THR A 55 -9.24 -18.30 -6.85
C THR A 55 -7.88 -18.04 -7.47
N LYS A 56 -7.88 -17.56 -8.71
CA LYS A 56 -6.73 -16.94 -9.32
C LYS A 56 -6.43 -15.78 -8.38
N GLU A 57 -5.38 -15.90 -7.58
CA GLU A 57 -4.84 -14.74 -6.89
C GLU A 57 -4.46 -13.77 -8.00
N ILE A 58 -5.32 -12.78 -8.25
CA ILE A 58 -5.05 -11.69 -9.17
C ILE A 58 -3.97 -10.90 -8.44
N THR A 59 -2.70 -11.25 -8.65
CA THR A 59 -1.63 -10.30 -8.40
C THR A 59 -1.90 -9.17 -9.37
N PRO A 60 -2.32 -7.98 -8.91
CA PRO A 60 -2.69 -6.93 -9.83
C PRO A 60 -1.44 -6.55 -10.62
N GLU A 61 -1.55 -6.58 -11.94
CA GLU A 61 -0.43 -6.28 -12.83
C GLU A 61 -0.04 -4.80 -12.64
N LEU A 62 1.26 -4.55 -12.40
CA LEU A 62 1.80 -3.21 -12.25
C LEU A 62 1.45 -2.38 -13.49
N THR A 63 0.69 -1.32 -13.29
CA THR A 63 0.41 -0.33 -14.33
C THR A 63 1.33 0.86 -14.15
N VAL A 64 2.00 1.27 -15.23
CA VAL A 64 2.75 2.53 -15.28
C VAL A 64 1.95 3.55 -16.07
N LEU A 65 1.61 4.67 -15.45
CA LEU A 65 0.97 5.81 -16.09
C LEU A 65 2.02 6.86 -16.44
N ARG A 66 2.03 7.27 -17.72
CA ARG A 66 2.90 8.31 -18.25
C ARG A 66 2.23 9.68 -18.04
N VAL A 67 2.85 10.50 -17.20
CA VAL A 67 2.25 11.71 -16.65
C VAL A 67 2.90 12.95 -17.23
N GLN A 68 2.09 13.94 -17.60
CA GLN A 68 2.54 15.32 -17.77
C GLN A 68 2.06 16.16 -16.59
N ILE A 69 2.94 17.01 -16.07
CA ILE A 69 2.58 18.00 -15.06
C ILE A 69 2.56 19.39 -15.72
N ALA A 70 1.41 20.05 -15.69
CA ALA A 70 1.24 21.37 -16.28
C ALA A 70 0.94 22.42 -15.20
N ASN A 71 1.72 23.49 -15.14
CA ASN A 71 1.51 24.57 -14.19
C ASN A 71 0.31 25.43 -14.60
N GLY A 72 -0.85 25.21 -13.96
CA GLY A 72 -2.02 26.08 -14.10
C GLY A 72 -2.13 27.13 -13.01
N SER A 73 -1.23 27.17 -12.03
CA SER A 73 -1.37 27.99 -10.82
C SER A 73 -0.87 29.43 -10.98
N GLY A 74 0.07 29.65 -11.93
CA GLY A 74 0.86 30.87 -12.08
C GLY A 74 1.97 31.02 -11.03
N ILE A 75 2.20 30.01 -10.20
CA ILE A 75 3.24 30.00 -9.16
C ILE A 75 4.49 29.31 -9.70
N ASN A 76 5.62 30.00 -9.67
CA ASN A 76 6.89 29.44 -10.14
C ASN A 76 7.29 28.20 -9.34
N GLY A 77 7.61 27.12 -10.04
CA GLY A 77 8.07 25.86 -9.44
C GLY A 77 6.97 24.94 -8.92
N ALA A 78 5.69 25.35 -8.94
CA ALA A 78 4.57 24.51 -8.47
C ALA A 78 4.49 23.16 -9.20
N ALA A 79 4.67 23.16 -10.53
CA ALA A 79 4.67 21.93 -11.32
C ALA A 79 5.86 21.01 -11.01
N GLY A 80 7.03 21.56 -10.70
CA GLY A 80 8.19 20.76 -10.29
C GLY A 80 7.95 20.04 -8.96
N LYS A 81 7.43 20.76 -7.96
CA LYS A 81 7.08 20.18 -6.66
C LYS A 81 5.99 19.11 -6.78
N MET A 82 4.96 19.38 -7.59
CA MET A 82 3.92 18.39 -7.87
C MET A 82 4.50 17.14 -8.53
N ALA A 83 5.44 17.27 -9.48
CA ALA A 83 6.09 16.12 -10.12
C ALA A 83 6.76 15.22 -9.08
N GLU A 84 7.57 15.79 -8.18
CA GLU A 84 8.24 15.03 -7.12
C GLU A 84 7.25 14.31 -6.20
N TRP A 85 6.14 14.98 -5.85
CA TRP A 85 5.13 14.37 -4.98
C TRP A 85 4.36 13.25 -5.70
N VAL A 86 3.99 13.44 -6.97
CA VAL A 86 3.29 12.42 -7.79
C VAL A 86 4.14 11.15 -7.91
N GLU A 87 5.44 11.29 -8.17
CA GLU A 87 6.35 10.14 -8.24
C GLU A 87 6.38 9.37 -6.91
N LYS A 88 6.39 10.09 -5.77
CA LYS A 88 6.35 9.50 -4.42
C LYS A 88 5.03 8.78 -4.10
N GLN A 89 3.92 9.11 -4.79
CA GLN A 89 2.64 8.40 -4.61
C GLN A 89 2.55 7.07 -5.40
N SER A 90 3.59 6.73 -6.17
CA SER A 90 3.66 5.43 -6.85
C SER A 90 3.59 4.27 -5.86
N SER A 91 2.87 3.22 -6.23
CA SER A 91 2.76 1.96 -5.46
C SER A 91 3.17 0.76 -6.31
N ASP A 92 3.15 -0.43 -5.69
CA ASP A 92 3.42 -1.71 -6.37
C ASP A 92 2.41 -2.05 -7.48
N ILE A 93 1.27 -1.35 -7.51
CA ILE A 93 0.16 -1.62 -8.43
C ILE A 93 0.01 -0.51 -9.48
N LEU A 94 0.22 0.74 -9.06
CA LEU A 94 0.08 1.91 -9.93
C LEU A 94 1.27 2.85 -9.72
N LYS A 95 2.09 2.98 -10.76
CA LYS A 95 3.28 3.82 -10.78
C LYS A 95 3.06 5.01 -11.71
N TYR A 96 3.56 6.17 -11.32
CA TYR A 96 3.59 7.38 -12.14
C TYR A 96 4.99 7.58 -12.71
N ASP A 97 5.07 7.79 -14.02
CA ASP A 97 6.30 8.12 -14.75
C ASP A 97 6.15 9.52 -15.32
N VAL A 98 6.81 10.51 -14.72
CA VAL A 98 6.69 11.91 -15.14
C VAL A 98 7.53 12.13 -16.40
N ILE A 99 6.85 12.26 -17.53
CA ILE A 99 7.48 12.40 -18.85
C ILE A 99 7.77 13.86 -19.19
N ASP A 100 6.91 14.78 -18.75
CA ASP A 100 6.98 16.18 -19.15
C ASP A 100 6.47 17.13 -18.06
N ILE A 101 7.11 18.30 -17.96
CA ILE A 101 6.75 19.38 -17.03
C ILE A 101 6.67 20.67 -17.86
N THR A 102 5.50 21.30 -17.86
CA THR A 102 5.22 22.47 -18.71
C THR A 102 4.35 23.50 -18.00
N ASN A 103 4.06 24.63 -18.65
CA ASN A 103 3.06 25.59 -18.21
C ASN A 103 1.72 25.32 -18.90
N PHE A 104 0.63 25.55 -18.19
CA PHE A 104 -0.72 25.45 -18.74
C PHE A 104 -1.12 26.79 -19.36
N GLU A 105 -1.91 26.78 -20.43
CA GLU A 105 -2.32 28.02 -21.12
C GLU A 105 -3.05 29.01 -20.21
N ASN A 106 -3.78 28.50 -19.22
CA ASN A 106 -4.45 29.30 -18.20
C ASN A 106 -3.77 29.13 -16.84
N GLU A 107 -2.96 30.12 -16.45
CA GLU A 107 -2.21 30.14 -15.20
C GLU A 107 -3.01 30.69 -13.99
N ALA A 108 -4.34 30.54 -14.00
CA ALA A 108 -5.23 30.99 -12.91
C ALA A 108 -6.12 29.87 -12.33
N MET A 109 -5.71 28.61 -12.47
CA MET A 109 -6.40 27.45 -11.92
C MET A 109 -6.41 27.49 -10.40
N SER A 110 -7.59 27.49 -9.79
CA SER A 110 -7.74 27.50 -8.33
C SER A 110 -7.55 26.11 -7.72
N GLN A 111 -7.90 25.05 -8.43
CA GLN A 111 -7.86 23.66 -7.97
C GLN A 111 -7.06 22.81 -8.93
N THR A 112 -6.37 21.81 -8.38
CA THR A 112 -5.64 20.81 -9.15
C THR A 112 -6.63 19.84 -9.77
N ILE A 113 -6.44 19.54 -11.05
CA ILE A 113 -7.29 18.63 -11.83
C ILE A 113 -6.43 17.61 -12.58
N VAL A 114 -7.03 16.45 -12.88
CA VAL A 114 -6.42 15.42 -13.71
C VAL A 114 -7.22 15.29 -15.00
N LEU A 115 -6.53 15.45 -16.12
CA LEU A 115 -7.06 15.23 -17.46
C LEU A 115 -6.57 13.86 -17.95
N VAL A 116 -7.49 12.92 -18.06
CA VAL A 116 -7.20 11.58 -18.57
C VAL A 116 -7.22 11.61 -20.10
N ARG A 117 -6.19 11.05 -20.73
CA ARG A 117 -5.99 11.03 -22.18
C ARG A 117 -6.19 9.64 -22.77
N ASP A 118 -5.86 8.60 -22.01
CA ASP A 118 -6.04 7.20 -22.40
C ASP A 118 -7.28 6.61 -21.70
N PRO A 119 -8.26 6.05 -22.43
CA PRO A 119 -9.37 5.32 -21.84
C PRO A 119 -8.94 4.24 -20.82
N MET A 120 -7.80 3.57 -21.02
CA MET A 120 -7.31 2.56 -20.05
C MET A 120 -6.81 3.17 -18.72
N ALA A 121 -6.46 4.46 -18.72
CA ALA A 121 -6.16 5.20 -17.51
C ALA A 121 -7.45 5.68 -16.82
N LEU A 122 -8.54 5.88 -17.57
CA LEU A 122 -9.84 6.25 -17.01
C LEU A 122 -10.42 5.12 -16.16
N ASP A 123 -10.20 3.87 -16.55
CA ASP A 123 -10.58 2.69 -15.75
C ASP A 123 -9.90 2.66 -14.36
N LYS A 124 -8.84 3.44 -14.17
CA LYS A 124 -8.08 3.56 -12.90
C LYS A 124 -8.38 4.85 -12.16
N LYS A 125 -9.42 5.58 -12.56
CA LYS A 125 -9.78 6.88 -11.98
C LYS A 125 -9.83 6.85 -10.46
N ASP A 126 -10.46 5.84 -9.87
CA ASP A 126 -10.64 5.73 -8.41
C ASP A 126 -9.29 5.58 -7.71
N MET A 127 -8.39 4.76 -8.27
CA MET A 127 -7.02 4.58 -7.76
C MET A 127 -6.19 5.86 -7.89
N ILE A 128 -6.32 6.56 -9.01
CA ILE A 128 -5.64 7.85 -9.23
C ILE A 128 -6.14 8.88 -8.21
N ALA A 129 -7.46 8.97 -8.01
CA ALA A 129 -8.07 9.88 -7.05
C ALA A 129 -7.59 9.60 -5.63
N GLU A 130 -7.57 8.33 -5.23
CA GLU A 130 -7.13 7.88 -3.90
C GLU A 130 -5.64 8.15 -3.67
N GLN A 131 -4.77 7.67 -4.56
CA GLN A 131 -3.32 7.83 -4.41
C GLN A 131 -2.88 9.29 -4.44
N LEU A 132 -3.54 10.11 -5.26
CA LEU A 132 -3.21 11.52 -5.36
C LEU A 132 -4.03 12.39 -4.39
N GLY A 133 -4.99 11.85 -3.65
CA GLY A 133 -5.89 12.68 -2.82
C GLY A 133 -6.57 13.80 -3.62
N ILE A 134 -6.79 13.60 -4.91
CA ILE A 134 -7.50 14.55 -5.79
C ILE A 134 -8.95 14.06 -5.90
N PRO A 135 -9.95 14.92 -5.63
CA PRO A 135 -11.35 14.51 -5.73
C PRO A 135 -11.67 13.94 -7.12
N GLU A 136 -12.42 12.85 -7.19
CA GLU A 136 -12.86 12.27 -8.46
C GLU A 136 -13.60 13.26 -9.37
N SER A 137 -14.26 14.27 -8.78
CA SER A 137 -14.91 15.37 -9.51
C SER A 137 -13.93 16.23 -10.32
N ASN A 138 -12.66 16.20 -9.94
CA ASN A 138 -11.56 16.92 -10.58
C ASN A 138 -10.80 16.04 -11.58
N ILE A 139 -11.26 14.80 -11.81
CA ILE A 139 -10.73 13.90 -12.82
C ILE A 139 -11.71 13.79 -13.98
N SER A 140 -11.27 14.23 -15.16
CA SER A 140 -12.10 14.25 -16.37
C SER A 140 -11.36 13.67 -17.57
N MET A 141 -12.11 13.04 -18.47
CA MET A 141 -11.57 12.57 -19.75
C MET A 141 -11.44 13.76 -20.69
N ASN A 142 -10.27 13.92 -21.30
CA ASN A 142 -10.02 14.91 -22.34
C ASN A 142 -9.14 14.32 -23.43
N GLU A 143 -9.77 13.92 -24.54
CA GLU A 143 -9.07 13.47 -25.73
C GLU A 143 -8.44 14.68 -26.43
N LEU A 144 -7.16 14.96 -26.13
CA LEU A 144 -6.41 15.92 -26.92
C LEU A 144 -6.10 15.33 -28.29
N LYS A 145 -6.30 16.12 -29.35
CA LYS A 145 -6.15 15.68 -30.74
C LYS A 145 -4.74 15.18 -31.10
N ASN A 146 -3.73 15.47 -30.28
CA ASN A 146 -2.33 15.14 -30.54
C ASN A 146 -1.62 14.65 -29.25
N ASN A 147 -1.48 13.34 -29.07
CA ASN A 147 -0.76 12.73 -27.95
C ASN A 147 0.62 12.19 -28.35
N PHE A 148 1.49 13.05 -28.90
CA PHE A 148 2.80 12.64 -29.42
C PHE A 148 3.71 11.98 -28.38
N LEU A 149 3.61 12.42 -27.13
CA LEU A 149 4.39 11.88 -26.02
C LEU A 149 3.79 10.59 -25.45
N ALA A 150 2.64 10.13 -25.96
CA ALA A 150 1.88 9.00 -25.44
C ALA A 150 1.69 9.10 -23.92
N LEU A 151 1.15 10.24 -23.50
CA LEU A 151 0.80 10.56 -22.12
C LEU A 151 -0.55 9.95 -21.80
N ASP A 152 -0.66 9.32 -20.64
CA ASP A 152 -1.90 8.69 -20.18
C ASP A 152 -2.76 9.70 -19.42
N ILE A 153 -2.12 10.57 -18.64
CA ILE A 153 -2.76 11.63 -17.87
C ILE A 153 -1.99 12.95 -17.91
N THR A 154 -2.68 14.04 -17.61
CA THR A 154 -2.08 15.36 -17.35
C THR A 154 -2.62 15.91 -16.05
N ILE A 155 -1.73 16.24 -15.13
CA ILE A 155 -2.08 16.89 -13.87
C ILE A 155 -1.88 18.39 -14.09
N VAL A 156 -2.99 19.13 -14.11
CA VAL A 156 -2.95 20.60 -14.18
C VAL A 156 -2.96 21.12 -12.75
N VAL A 157 -1.84 21.70 -12.35
CA VAL A 157 -1.59 22.14 -10.98
C VAL A 157 -2.31 23.44 -10.70
N GLY A 158 -3.18 23.43 -9.68
CA GLY A 158 -3.89 24.62 -9.21
C GLY A 158 -3.15 25.34 -8.10
N ARG A 159 -3.73 26.44 -7.59
CA ARG A 159 -3.21 27.17 -6.42
C ARG A 159 -3.29 26.40 -5.11
N ASP A 160 -4.00 25.28 -5.10
CA ASP A 160 -4.05 24.34 -3.96
C ASP A 160 -2.87 23.35 -3.93
N TYR A 161 -1.86 23.54 -4.79
CA TYR A 161 -0.71 22.63 -4.90
C TYR A 161 0.04 22.39 -3.57
N GLU A 162 0.01 23.36 -2.65
CA GLU A 162 0.67 23.28 -1.34
C GLU A 162 0.15 22.09 -0.50
N LYS A 163 -1.10 21.66 -0.71
CA LYS A 163 -1.66 20.45 -0.06
C LYS A 163 -0.91 19.17 -0.43
N TYR A 164 -0.26 19.19 -1.59
CA TYR A 164 0.46 18.07 -2.18
C TYR A 164 1.98 18.25 -2.01
N GLU A 165 2.44 19.19 -1.18
CA GLU A 165 3.87 19.54 -1.16
C GLU A 165 4.74 18.53 -0.40
N SER A 166 4.19 17.72 0.52
CA SER A 166 4.94 16.61 1.16
C SER A 166 4.07 15.94 2.21
N HIS A 167 4.20 14.62 2.38
CA HIS A 167 3.89 14.02 3.67
C HIS A 167 4.89 14.55 4.71
N PRO A 168 4.47 14.81 5.95
CA PRO A 168 5.36 15.39 6.95
C PRO A 168 6.59 14.50 7.13
N GLU A 169 7.75 15.09 6.94
CA GLU A 169 9.01 14.37 7.05
C GLU A 169 9.16 13.84 8.48
N LEU A 170 9.25 12.50 8.63
CA LEU A 170 9.35 11.83 9.92
C LEU A 170 10.77 11.99 10.46
N ILE A 171 10.98 12.78 11.50
CA ILE A 171 12.29 13.05 12.08
C ILE A 171 12.50 12.22 13.34
N LEU A 172 13.46 11.31 13.26
CA LEU A 172 13.89 10.47 14.38
C LEU A 172 14.67 11.34 15.36
N THR A 173 14.15 11.49 16.57
CA THR A 173 14.67 12.44 17.56
C THR A 173 15.13 11.75 18.84
N GLU A 174 16.36 12.04 19.25
CA GLU A 174 16.87 11.77 20.59
C GLU A 174 16.68 12.99 21.49
N ILE A 175 16.31 12.79 22.76
CA ILE A 175 16.21 13.88 23.74
C ILE A 175 17.11 13.60 24.94
N LEU A 176 18.02 14.54 25.23
CA LEU A 176 18.97 14.43 26.33
C LEU A 176 18.64 15.46 27.42
N ASN A 177 18.53 15.00 28.65
CA ASN A 177 18.34 15.86 29.82
C ASN A 177 19.67 16.52 30.21
N GLY A 178 19.85 17.78 29.81
CA GLY A 178 21.00 18.59 30.15
C GLY A 178 20.78 19.53 31.34
N CYS A 179 19.59 19.55 31.94
CA CYS A 179 19.23 20.49 33.02
C CYS A 179 19.13 19.85 34.41
N GLY A 180 19.23 18.51 34.50
CA GLY A 180 19.23 17.79 35.77
C GLY A 180 17.86 17.66 36.44
N ILE A 181 16.80 18.20 35.82
CA ILE A 181 15.44 18.09 36.33
C ILE A 181 14.86 16.73 35.92
N LYS A 182 14.50 15.90 36.91
CA LYS A 182 13.92 14.57 36.66
C LYS A 182 12.65 14.69 35.81
N GLY A 183 12.63 13.97 34.69
CA GLY A 183 11.46 13.92 33.79
C GLY A 183 11.37 15.07 32.79
N ALA A 184 12.29 16.04 32.79
CA ALA A 184 12.28 17.14 31.81
C ALA A 184 12.35 16.63 30.37
N ALA A 185 13.24 15.68 30.07
CA ALA A 185 13.34 15.07 28.74
C ALA A 185 12.04 14.37 28.30
N ASN A 186 11.33 13.69 29.20
CA ASN A 186 10.07 13.02 28.88
C ASN A 186 8.93 14.01 28.63
N GLN A 187 8.85 15.09 29.40
CA GLN A 187 7.86 16.15 29.15
C GLN A 187 8.17 16.87 27.82
N PHE A 188 9.44 17.11 27.54
CA PHE A 188 9.88 17.69 26.28
C PHE A 188 9.55 16.77 25.09
N ALA A 189 9.73 15.45 25.25
CA ALA A 189 9.34 14.44 24.25
C ALA A 189 7.85 14.54 23.90
N MET A 190 6.98 14.60 24.91
CA MET A 190 5.54 14.77 24.70
C MET A 190 5.23 16.08 23.96
N HIS A 191 5.83 17.18 24.37
CA HIS A 191 5.63 18.46 23.70
C HIS A 191 6.13 18.47 22.26
N LEU A 192 7.30 17.88 21.99
CA LEU A 192 7.85 17.81 20.64
C LEU A 192 6.91 17.06 19.68
N THR A 193 6.31 15.96 20.13
CA THR A 193 5.32 15.24 19.31
C THR A 193 4.10 16.10 18.96
N GLN A 194 3.68 17.01 19.87
CA GLN A 194 2.59 17.97 19.63
C GLN A 194 2.97 19.10 18.66
N LEU A 195 4.26 19.34 18.43
CA LEU A 195 4.74 20.34 17.46
C LEU A 195 4.80 19.82 16.01
N SER A 196 4.47 18.54 15.82
CA SER A 196 4.28 17.95 14.49
C SER A 196 3.19 18.71 13.72
N ASP A 197 3.41 18.91 12.43
CA ASP A 197 2.47 19.57 11.53
C ASP A 197 2.48 18.89 10.16
N GLU A 198 1.82 19.49 9.17
CA GLU A 198 1.72 18.97 7.79
C GLU A 198 3.09 18.80 7.10
N SER A 199 4.14 19.42 7.64
CA SER A 199 5.47 19.48 7.03
C SER A 199 6.57 18.75 7.82
N MET A 200 6.32 18.31 9.06
CA MET A 200 7.24 17.48 9.84
C MET A 200 6.50 16.72 10.95
N THR A 201 6.94 15.49 11.19
CA THR A 201 6.53 14.70 12.36
C THR A 201 7.76 14.29 13.16
N PHE A 202 7.61 14.13 14.47
CA PHE A 202 8.72 13.72 15.34
C PHE A 202 8.43 12.35 15.96
N GLU A 203 9.37 11.41 15.79
CA GLU A 203 9.37 10.15 16.52
C GLU A 203 10.51 10.15 17.52
N ILE A 204 10.18 9.91 18.79
CA ILE A 204 11.16 9.91 19.87
C ILE A 204 11.81 8.53 19.94
N VAL A 205 13.06 8.46 19.47
CA VAL A 205 13.83 7.20 19.47
C VAL A 205 14.24 6.83 20.89
N LYS A 206 14.71 7.82 21.66
CA LYS A 206 15.14 7.62 23.05
C LYS A 206 15.21 8.91 23.85
N THR A 207 15.06 8.76 25.17
CA THR A 207 15.32 9.81 26.16
C THR A 207 16.40 9.36 27.14
N GLU A 208 17.43 10.18 27.32
CA GLU A 208 18.57 9.86 28.19
C GLU A 208 19.04 11.11 28.96
N ASN A 209 20.07 10.94 29.81
CA ASN A 209 20.76 12.07 30.45
C ASN A 209 21.90 12.55 29.56
N PHE A 210 22.09 13.87 29.52
CA PHE A 210 23.29 14.42 28.91
C PHE A 210 24.52 14.13 29.78
N SER A 211 25.72 14.21 29.20
CA SER A 211 26.99 13.95 29.91
C SER A 211 27.21 14.84 31.13
N ASN A 212 26.55 16.01 31.16
CA ASN A 212 26.47 16.91 32.31
C ASN A 212 25.09 17.56 32.40
N PHE A 213 24.73 18.03 33.59
CA PHE A 213 23.45 18.68 33.87
C PHE A 213 23.54 20.21 33.93
N ASN A 214 24.57 20.80 33.34
CA ASN A 214 24.86 22.24 33.41
C ASN A 214 24.54 22.97 32.09
N VAL A 215 23.61 22.44 31.31
CA VAL A 215 23.20 23.05 30.05
C VAL A 215 22.24 24.19 30.34
N ASN A 216 22.68 25.43 30.15
CA ASN A 216 21.87 26.62 30.46
C ASN A 216 20.75 26.84 29.44
N GLU A 217 21.08 26.75 28.15
CA GLU A 217 20.15 26.95 27.04
C GLU A 217 19.99 25.66 26.25
N SER A 218 18.75 25.35 25.87
CA SER A 218 18.44 24.20 25.03
C SER A 218 19.07 24.34 23.65
N MET A 219 19.51 23.23 23.07
CA MET A 219 20.19 23.19 21.78
C MET A 219 19.71 22.01 20.92
N ILE A 220 19.88 22.15 19.60
CA ILE A 220 19.57 21.13 18.60
C ILE A 220 20.89 20.69 17.95
N ILE A 221 21.15 19.40 17.90
CA ILE A 221 22.29 18.80 17.21
C ILE A 221 21.76 18.06 15.99
N VAL A 222 22.16 18.50 14.79
CA VAL A 222 21.78 17.93 13.50
C VAL A 222 22.74 16.80 13.15
N LYS A 223 22.21 15.59 12.91
CA LYS A 223 23.03 14.40 12.63
C LYS A 223 22.88 13.89 11.20
N THR A 224 21.81 14.25 10.50
CA THR A 224 21.55 13.85 9.10
C THR A 224 21.14 15.04 8.24
N ASP A 225 21.32 14.94 6.92
CA ASP A 225 20.87 15.97 5.95
C ASP A 225 19.36 16.20 6.03
N LYS A 226 18.62 15.15 6.36
CA LYS A 226 17.17 15.16 6.61
C LYS A 226 16.75 16.21 7.65
N ALA A 227 17.56 16.38 8.70
CA ALA A 227 17.25 17.32 9.76
C ALA A 227 17.76 18.75 9.51
N GLU A 228 18.55 19.00 8.45
CA GLU A 228 19.15 20.32 8.20
C GLU A 228 18.08 21.41 8.03
N GLY A 229 17.15 21.22 7.09
CA GLY A 229 16.07 22.18 6.83
C GLY A 229 15.07 22.29 7.99
N ILE A 230 14.83 21.20 8.71
CA ILE A 230 13.86 21.13 9.80
C ILE A 230 14.40 21.76 11.08
N SER A 231 15.70 21.66 11.35
CA SER A 231 16.33 22.19 12.56
C SER A 231 16.07 23.69 12.77
N ALA A 232 16.16 24.49 11.71
CA ALA A 232 15.91 25.93 11.76
C ALA A 232 14.42 26.26 11.99
N ARG A 233 13.50 25.44 11.48
CA ARG A 233 12.07 25.59 11.73
C ARG A 233 11.72 25.20 13.16
N LEU A 234 12.23 24.06 13.62
CA LEU A 234 12.06 23.58 14.98
C LEU A 234 12.63 24.57 16.00
N ALA A 235 13.82 25.12 15.75
CA ALA A 235 14.42 26.15 16.60
C ALA A 235 13.51 27.37 16.75
N ARG A 236 12.88 27.83 15.66
CA ARG A 236 11.91 28.94 15.71
C ARG A 236 10.66 28.60 16.54
N LYS A 237 10.12 27.38 16.40
CA LYS A 237 8.96 26.94 17.19
C LYS A 237 9.27 26.87 18.68
N LEU A 238 10.46 26.41 19.03
CA LEU A 238 10.91 26.27 20.42
C LEU A 238 11.57 27.55 20.97
N ASP A 239 11.70 28.62 20.18
CA ASP A 239 12.46 29.83 20.53
C ASP A 239 13.94 29.55 20.90
N ILE A 240 14.55 28.53 20.28
CA ILE A 240 15.98 28.22 20.40
C ILE A 240 16.77 29.12 19.45
N LYS A 241 17.86 29.73 19.94
CA LYS A 241 18.74 30.58 19.15
C LYS A 241 19.40 29.78 18.02
N LYS A 242 19.62 30.41 16.87
CA LYS A 242 20.34 29.78 15.74
C LYS A 242 21.73 29.30 16.13
N ASP A 243 22.42 30.04 17.02
CA ASP A 243 23.76 29.66 17.51
C ASP A 243 23.74 28.39 18.40
N ASN A 244 22.56 27.97 18.86
CA ASN A 244 22.36 26.71 19.59
C ASN A 244 21.89 25.58 18.64
N ILE A 245 22.06 25.74 17.32
CA ILE A 245 21.93 24.65 16.34
C ILE A 245 23.35 24.23 15.96
N ILE A 246 23.70 22.98 16.28
CA ILE A 246 25.03 22.40 16.07
C ILE A 246 24.93 21.39 14.92
N ASP A 247 25.82 21.49 13.94
CA ASP A 247 25.94 20.51 12.86
C ASP A 247 26.97 19.43 13.23
N ASP A 248 26.52 18.19 13.39
CA ASP A 248 27.34 17.01 13.70
C ASP A 248 27.15 15.89 12.66
N ARG A 249 26.85 16.26 11.40
CA ARG A 249 26.69 15.29 10.30
C ARG A 249 27.99 14.57 9.90
N SER A 250 29.13 15.03 10.40
CA SER A 250 30.46 14.45 10.09
C SER A 250 30.85 13.24 10.94
N GLY A 251 29.92 12.72 11.75
CA GLY A 251 30.13 11.54 12.59
C GLY A 251 30.61 10.32 11.80
N LYS A 252 31.53 9.54 12.40
CA LYS A 252 32.10 8.33 11.77
C LYS A 252 31.13 7.15 11.70
N GLU A 253 30.04 7.20 12.47
CA GLU A 253 29.05 6.13 12.59
C GLU A 253 27.69 6.61 12.08
N ALA A 254 26.92 5.71 11.48
CA ALA A 254 25.57 6.02 11.04
C ALA A 254 24.70 6.39 12.26
N PRO A 255 24.10 7.59 12.29
CA PRO A 255 23.38 8.06 13.46
C PRO A 255 22.06 7.30 13.62
N GLN A 256 21.70 6.98 14.86
CA GLN A 256 20.42 6.34 15.20
C GLN A 256 19.23 7.31 15.26
N SER A 257 19.51 8.62 15.16
CA SER A 257 18.51 9.70 15.14
C SER A 257 18.93 10.75 14.13
N ASP A 258 17.96 11.42 13.52
CA ASP A 258 18.18 12.52 12.58
C ASP A 258 18.66 13.80 13.30
N LEU A 259 18.15 14.02 14.53
CA LEU A 259 18.61 15.08 15.41
C LEU A 259 18.63 14.65 16.89
N THR A 260 19.32 15.44 17.71
CA THR A 260 19.27 15.37 19.18
C THR A 260 18.88 16.73 19.74
N ILE A 261 17.92 16.74 20.68
CA ILE A 261 17.62 17.94 21.47
C ILE A 261 18.24 17.77 22.85
N VAL A 262 19.13 18.68 23.22
CA VAL A 262 19.64 18.75 24.60
C VAL A 262 18.81 19.80 25.34
N VAL A 263 18.08 19.34 26.36
CA VAL A 263 17.15 20.14 27.14
C VAL A 263 17.91 20.89 28.23
N GLY A 264 17.93 22.22 28.13
CA GLY A 264 18.60 23.13 29.07
C GLY A 264 17.73 23.60 30.23
N HIS A 265 18.29 24.42 31.13
CA HIS A 265 17.55 25.02 32.24
C HIS A 265 16.38 25.90 31.80
N ASP A 266 16.40 26.37 30.55
CA ASP A 266 15.34 27.12 29.90
C ASP A 266 14.14 26.27 29.43
N TRP A 267 14.15 24.95 29.61
CA TRP A 267 13.14 24.02 29.07
C TRP A 267 11.68 24.43 29.33
N GLY A 268 11.37 24.94 30.52
CA GLY A 268 10.01 25.36 30.86
C GLY A 268 9.48 26.47 29.96
N LYS A 269 10.36 27.38 29.50
CA LYS A 269 10.01 28.42 28.52
C LYS A 269 9.76 27.83 27.13
N ARG A 270 10.48 26.75 26.79
CA ARG A 270 10.37 26.06 25.50
C ARG A 270 9.04 25.34 25.35
N LEU A 271 8.46 24.84 26.44
CA LEU A 271 7.14 24.18 26.43
C LEU A 271 5.96 25.13 26.20
N THR A 272 6.14 26.42 26.50
CA THR A 272 5.09 27.43 26.34
C THR A 272 5.31 28.32 25.12
N ALA A 273 6.43 28.15 24.41
CA ALA A 273 6.69 28.82 23.15
C ALA A 273 5.72 28.28 22.09
N SER A 274 4.75 29.10 21.70
CA SER A 274 3.88 28.86 20.55
C SER A 274 3.79 30.17 19.79
N ASN A 275 4.37 30.19 18.58
CA ASN A 275 4.22 31.28 17.61
C ASN A 275 3.38 30.77 16.45
#